data_AF-A0A2A4TAS5-F1
#
_entry.id   AF-A0A2A4TAS5-F1
#
_cell.length_a   1.000
_cell.length_b   1.000
_cell.length_c   1.000
_cell.angle_alpha   90.00
_cell.angle_beta   90.00
_cell.angle_gamma   90.00
#
_symmetry.space_group_name_H-M   'P 1'
#
loop_
_entity.id
_entity.type
_entity.pdbx_description
1 polymer ?
#
loop_
_entity_poly.entity_id
_entity_poly.type
_entity_poly.pdbx_seq_one_letter_code
_entity_poly.pdbx_strand_id
1 'polypeptide(L)'
;MFTSKFFPSLLRSQPFSFSLLIALLLGYLYFPVVLLAQEQPPRRVRNPALINYGERIEQAKKERQWSQVYFASYLKTKELAYLRLSASHSIQSIQYFYQTEARLAKSTKFYYQTKLYRMGVCEYYRKLQIKSFQLKLENHLPDVEPETLCAR
;
A
#
# COMPACT_ATOMS: atom_id res chain seq x y z
N MET A 1 52.91 -69.67 30.18
CA MET A 1 53.90 -68.72 30.74
C MET A 1 54.38 -67.82 29.61
N PHE A 2 54.27 -66.51 29.78
CA PHE A 2 54.98 -65.40 29.09
C PHE A 2 54.91 -65.31 27.55
N THR A 3 54.81 -64.16 26.89
CA THR A 3 54.42 -62.76 27.17
C THR A 3 54.60 -62.06 25.82
N SER A 4 53.91 -60.92 25.65
CA SER A 4 54.39 -59.70 24.98
C SER A 4 54.64 -59.76 23.47
N LYS A 5 54.41 -58.71 22.68
CA LYS A 5 53.73 -57.41 22.75
C LYS A 5 54.04 -56.76 21.38
N PHE A 6 53.28 -55.72 21.05
CA PHE A 6 53.65 -54.59 20.18
C PHE A 6 53.55 -54.74 18.65
N PHE A 7 52.36 -54.35 18.16
CA PHE A 7 52.07 -53.15 17.33
C PHE A 7 52.65 -53.07 15.89
N PRO A 8 52.02 -52.25 15.02
CA PRO A 8 51.52 -52.57 13.69
C PRO A 8 52.15 -51.58 12.69
N SER A 9 51.59 -51.50 11.47
CA SER A 9 51.76 -50.48 10.42
C SER A 9 51.96 -51.21 9.08
N LEU A 10 51.42 -50.82 7.93
CA LEU A 10 50.75 -49.60 7.50
C LEU A 10 50.29 -49.83 6.03
N LEU A 11 49.32 -49.01 5.60
CA LEU A 11 49.02 -48.59 4.22
C LEU A 11 48.55 -49.62 3.17
N ARG A 12 47.35 -49.39 2.62
CA ARG A 12 47.08 -48.55 1.42
C ARG A 12 45.57 -48.58 1.18
N SER A 13 44.82 -47.48 1.06
CA SER A 13 44.87 -46.50 -0.03
C SER A 13 43.61 -45.62 0.10
N GLN A 14 43.70 -44.33 -0.24
CA GLN A 14 42.89 -43.68 -1.29
C GLN A 14 42.87 -42.13 -1.15
N PRO A 15 42.95 -41.37 -2.25
CA PRO A 15 43.03 -39.91 -2.27
C PRO A 15 41.68 -39.28 -2.62
N PHE A 16 40.87 -38.90 -1.63
CA PHE A 16 39.55 -38.29 -1.89
C PHE A 16 39.34 -36.90 -1.29
N SER A 17 40.35 -36.32 -0.63
CA SER A 17 40.11 -35.13 0.19
C SER A 17 40.49 -33.79 -0.46
N PHE A 18 41.33 -33.77 -1.49
CA PHE A 18 41.86 -32.49 -2.03
C PHE A 18 40.96 -31.82 -3.07
N SER A 19 40.22 -32.59 -3.89
CA SER A 19 39.36 -32.01 -4.93
C SER A 19 38.12 -31.29 -4.37
N LEU A 20 37.58 -31.77 -3.24
CA LEU A 20 36.38 -31.20 -2.62
C LEU A 20 36.69 -29.85 -1.95
N LEU A 21 37.88 -29.73 -1.35
CA LEU A 21 38.35 -28.50 -0.71
C LEU A 21 38.60 -27.36 -1.73
N ILE A 22 39.14 -27.68 -2.91
CA ILE A 22 39.37 -26.68 -3.97
C ILE A 22 38.05 -26.21 -4.57
N ALA A 23 37.07 -27.10 -4.77
CA ALA A 23 35.75 -26.74 -5.28
C ALA A 23 34.96 -25.85 -4.28
N LEU A 24 35.06 -26.13 -2.97
CA LEU A 24 34.46 -25.29 -1.93
C LEU A 24 35.12 -23.90 -1.84
N LEU A 25 36.44 -23.81 -2.00
CA LEU A 25 37.18 -22.54 -1.98
C LEU A 25 36.83 -21.64 -3.18
N LEU A 26 36.71 -22.22 -4.38
CA LEU A 26 36.28 -21.49 -5.58
C LEU A 26 34.82 -21.02 -5.47
N GLY A 27 33.93 -21.82 -4.89
CA GLY A 27 32.54 -21.42 -4.62
C GLY A 27 32.42 -20.26 -3.62
N TYR A 28 33.26 -20.25 -2.58
CA TYR A 28 33.27 -19.19 -1.57
C TYR A 28 33.82 -17.85 -2.11
N LEU A 29 34.77 -17.90 -3.04
CA LEU A 29 35.33 -16.71 -3.71
C LEU A 29 34.40 -16.13 -4.79
N TYR A 30 33.56 -16.95 -5.44
CA TYR A 30 32.60 -16.46 -6.45
C TYR A 30 31.38 -15.77 -5.85
N PHE A 31 30.95 -16.17 -4.64
CA PHE A 31 29.73 -15.64 -4.01
C PHE A 31 29.74 -14.12 -3.76
N PRO A 32 30.83 -13.49 -3.26
CA PRO A 32 30.83 -12.03 -3.06
C PRO A 32 30.93 -11.25 -4.38
N VAL A 33 31.51 -11.82 -5.45
CA VAL A 33 31.70 -11.13 -6.73
C VAL A 33 30.38 -11.01 -7.50
N VAL A 34 29.52 -12.03 -7.44
CA VAL A 34 28.18 -11.96 -8.07
C VAL A 34 27.23 -11.05 -7.28
N LEU A 35 27.41 -10.92 -5.96
CA LEU A 35 26.64 -9.97 -5.14
C LEU A 35 27.03 -8.50 -5.39
N LEU A 36 28.29 -8.22 -5.69
CA LEU A 36 28.78 -6.87 -6.04
C LEU A 36 28.54 -6.50 -7.50
N ALA A 37 28.43 -7.47 -8.42
CA ALA A 37 28.09 -7.22 -9.82
C ALA A 37 26.59 -6.90 -10.04
N GLN A 38 25.76 -7.01 -9.00
CA GLN A 38 24.35 -6.61 -9.01
C GLN A 38 24.12 -5.19 -8.48
N GLU A 39 25.10 -4.28 -8.66
CA GLU A 39 24.81 -2.85 -8.70
C GLU A 39 23.93 -2.55 -9.91
N GLN A 40 22.63 -2.88 -9.80
CA GLN A 40 21.62 -2.22 -10.60
C GLN A 40 21.85 -0.72 -10.41
N PRO A 41 22.00 0.07 -11.51
CA PRO A 41 22.07 1.51 -11.38
C PRO A 41 20.89 1.93 -10.51
N PRO A 42 21.08 2.82 -9.52
CA PRO A 42 20.04 3.16 -8.57
C PRO A 42 18.79 3.40 -9.39
N ARG A 43 17.81 2.49 -9.26
CA ARG A 43 16.50 2.67 -9.86
C ARG A 43 16.13 4.06 -9.38
N ARG A 44 16.15 5.04 -10.29
CA ARG A 44 15.68 6.39 -9.98
C ARG A 44 14.33 6.10 -9.35
N VAL A 45 14.24 6.28 -8.04
CA VAL A 45 12.97 6.29 -7.35
C VAL A 45 12.28 7.41 -8.08
N ARG A 46 11.44 7.02 -9.03
CA ARG A 46 10.57 7.93 -9.75
C ARG A 46 9.72 8.43 -8.60
N ASN A 47 10.13 9.56 -8.03
CA ASN A 47 9.42 10.23 -6.94
C ASN A 47 7.96 10.12 -7.35
N PRO A 48 7.15 9.31 -6.65
CA PRO A 48 5.82 8.97 -7.13
C PRO A 48 5.15 10.30 -7.35
N ALA A 49 4.83 10.55 -8.62
CA ALA A 49 4.69 11.86 -9.22
C ALA A 49 4.22 12.91 -8.22
N LEU A 50 4.96 14.02 -8.17
CA LEU A 50 4.52 15.29 -7.60
C LEU A 50 3.29 15.76 -8.38
N ILE A 51 2.17 15.00 -8.30
CA ILE A 51 0.86 15.40 -8.80
C ILE A 51 0.59 16.71 -8.08
N ASN A 52 0.47 17.76 -8.89
CA ASN A 52 0.41 19.13 -8.41
C ASN A 52 -0.83 19.27 -7.52
N TYR A 53 -0.75 20.05 -6.44
CA TYR A 53 -1.86 20.27 -5.51
C TYR A 53 -3.17 20.54 -6.25
N GLY A 54 -3.12 21.37 -7.29
CA GLY A 54 -4.28 21.67 -8.15
C GLY A 54 -4.91 20.43 -8.79
N GLU A 55 -4.12 19.53 -9.36
CA GLU A 55 -4.64 18.33 -10.03
C GLU A 55 -5.36 17.39 -9.05
N ARG A 56 -4.79 17.20 -7.84
CA ARG A 56 -5.43 16.38 -6.80
C ARG A 56 -6.73 16.98 -6.31
N ILE A 57 -6.77 18.30 -6.13
CA ILE A 57 -7.99 19.01 -5.71
C ILE A 57 -9.06 18.92 -6.79
N GLU A 58 -8.70 19.08 -8.07
CA GLU A 58 -9.66 18.94 -9.17
C GLU A 58 -10.18 17.51 -9.32
N GLN A 59 -9.33 16.49 -9.14
CA GLN A 59 -9.77 15.10 -9.05
C GLN A 59 -10.78 14.91 -7.91
N ALA A 60 -10.45 15.40 -6.70
CA ALA A 60 -11.34 15.29 -5.54
C ALA A 60 -12.69 15.98 -5.77
N LYS A 61 -12.70 17.16 -6.39
CA LYS A 61 -13.93 17.88 -6.75
C LYS A 61 -14.75 17.14 -7.78
N LYS A 62 -14.11 16.59 -8.82
CA LYS A 62 -14.78 15.79 -9.85
C LYS A 62 -15.46 14.56 -9.25
N GLU A 63 -14.79 13.84 -8.36
CA GLU A 63 -15.40 12.71 -7.65
C GLU A 63 -16.61 13.14 -6.81
N ARG A 64 -16.49 14.28 -6.11
CA ARG A 64 -17.63 14.85 -5.37
C ARG A 64 -18.81 15.19 -6.30
N GLN A 65 -18.57 15.76 -7.47
CA GLN A 65 -19.61 16.08 -8.43
C GLN A 65 -20.31 14.81 -8.93
N TRP A 66 -19.56 13.77 -9.31
CA TRP A 66 -20.15 12.49 -9.69
C TRP A 66 -20.98 11.88 -8.57
N SER A 67 -20.50 11.95 -7.33
CA SER A 67 -21.26 11.50 -6.16
C SER A 67 -22.62 12.21 -6.04
N GLN A 68 -22.68 13.52 -6.29
CA GLN A 68 -23.92 14.29 -6.29
C GLN A 68 -24.86 13.91 -7.44
N VAL A 69 -24.32 13.72 -8.64
CA VAL A 69 -25.09 13.29 -9.82
C VAL A 69 -25.75 11.93 -9.56
N TYR A 70 -24.98 10.95 -9.08
CA TYR A 70 -25.52 9.62 -8.77
C TYR A 70 -26.56 9.66 -7.66
N PHE A 71 -26.36 10.48 -6.61
CA PHE A 71 -27.37 10.60 -5.57
C PHE A 71 -28.67 11.21 -6.11
N ALA A 72 -28.58 12.22 -6.98
CA ALA A 72 -29.74 12.79 -7.63
C ALA A 72 -30.47 11.74 -8.51
N SER A 73 -29.72 10.90 -9.24
CA SER A 73 -30.28 9.78 -9.99
C SER A 73 -30.99 8.77 -9.08
N TYR A 74 -30.41 8.43 -7.92
CA TYR A 74 -31.06 7.61 -6.91
C TYR A 74 -32.35 8.25 -6.39
N LEU A 75 -32.36 9.54 -6.10
CA LEU A 75 -33.56 10.21 -5.61
C LEU A 75 -34.74 10.12 -6.59
N LYS A 76 -34.47 10.08 -7.90
CA LYS A 76 -35.47 9.93 -8.97
C LYS A 76 -35.89 8.48 -9.20
N THR A 77 -34.93 7.56 -9.31
CA THR A 77 -35.16 6.18 -9.76
C THR A 77 -35.35 5.18 -8.62
N LYS A 78 -34.85 5.51 -7.43
CA LYS A 78 -34.72 4.62 -6.27
C LYS A 78 -33.84 3.39 -6.48
N GLU A 79 -33.04 3.36 -7.55
CA GLU A 79 -32.11 2.25 -7.81
C GLU A 79 -30.91 2.29 -6.86
N LEU A 80 -30.71 1.20 -6.11
CA LEU A 80 -29.63 1.08 -5.12
C LEU A 80 -28.23 1.19 -5.72
N ALA A 81 -28.06 0.83 -7.00
CA ALA A 81 -26.80 0.95 -7.71
C ALA A 81 -26.28 2.40 -7.69
N TYR A 82 -27.17 3.39 -7.89
CA TYR A 82 -26.79 4.79 -7.85
C TYR A 82 -26.45 5.28 -6.44
N LEU A 83 -27.10 4.76 -5.40
CA LEU A 83 -26.72 5.10 -4.02
C LEU A 83 -25.32 4.57 -3.70
N ARG A 84 -24.99 3.35 -4.14
CA ARG A 84 -23.65 2.76 -3.98
C ARG A 84 -22.59 3.51 -4.78
N LEU A 85 -22.88 3.88 -6.03
CA LEU A 85 -21.98 4.71 -6.84
C LEU A 85 -21.74 6.07 -6.18
N SER A 86 -22.81 6.71 -5.70
CA SER A 86 -22.70 7.98 -4.98
C SER A 86 -21.78 7.86 -3.76
N ALA A 87 -21.97 6.82 -2.94
CA ALA A 87 -21.14 6.55 -1.78
C ALA A 87 -19.67 6.31 -2.16
N SER A 88 -19.42 5.48 -3.17
CA SER A 88 -18.07 5.17 -3.66
C SER A 88 -17.31 6.42 -4.11
N HIS A 89 -17.93 7.24 -4.96
CA HIS A 89 -17.33 8.49 -5.43
C HIS A 89 -17.11 9.51 -4.28
N SER A 90 -18.01 9.54 -3.29
CA SER A 90 -17.82 10.37 -2.10
C SER A 90 -16.59 9.92 -1.29
N ILE A 91 -16.39 8.62 -1.12
CA ILE A 91 -15.24 8.05 -0.41
C ILE A 91 -13.94 8.38 -1.15
N GLN A 92 -13.91 8.20 -2.47
CA GLN A 92 -12.75 8.54 -3.28
C GLN A 92 -12.38 10.03 -3.16
N SER A 93 -13.38 10.91 -3.17
CA SER A 93 -13.17 12.35 -2.93
C SER A 93 -12.53 12.61 -1.56
N ILE A 94 -13.03 11.97 -0.49
CA ILE A 94 -12.45 12.07 0.87
C ILE A 94 -10.99 11.61 0.85
N GLN A 95 -10.69 10.47 0.22
CA GLN A 95 -9.35 9.92 0.13
C GLN A 95 -8.39 10.88 -0.59
N TYR A 96 -8.81 11.46 -1.72
CA TYR A 96 -7.99 12.45 -2.43
C TYR A 96 -7.71 13.68 -1.58
N PHE A 97 -8.72 14.24 -0.89
CA PHE A 97 -8.49 15.37 0.01
C PHE A 97 -7.57 15.01 1.17
N TYR A 98 -7.75 13.85 1.79
CA TYR A 98 -6.92 13.40 2.91
C TYR A 98 -5.45 13.20 2.50
N GLN A 99 -5.21 12.51 1.39
CA GLN A 99 -3.87 12.31 0.84
C GLN A 99 -3.20 13.63 0.45
N THR A 100 -3.99 14.61 -0.01
CA THR A 100 -3.50 15.95 -0.34
C THR A 100 -3.16 16.73 0.92
N GLU A 101 -4.03 16.70 1.93
CA GLU A 101 -3.83 17.34 3.24
C GLU A 101 -2.57 16.83 3.93
N ALA A 102 -2.34 15.51 3.91
CA ALA A 102 -1.17 14.87 4.53
C ALA A 102 0.17 15.33 3.94
N ARG A 103 0.18 15.88 2.72
CA ARG A 103 1.39 16.39 2.05
C ARG A 103 1.64 17.88 2.31
N LEU A 104 0.72 18.58 2.95
CA LEU A 104 0.80 20.01 3.19
C LEU A 104 1.28 20.30 4.61
N ALA A 105 2.09 21.35 4.77
CA ALA A 105 2.43 21.83 6.10
C ALA A 105 1.19 22.43 6.79
N LYS A 106 0.97 22.06 8.06
CA LYS A 106 -0.23 22.44 8.85
C LYS A 106 -0.41 23.95 9.01
N SER A 107 0.64 24.73 8.85
CA SER A 107 0.61 26.20 8.92
C SER A 107 0.14 26.88 7.64
N THR A 108 -0.06 26.14 6.54
CA THR A 108 -0.37 26.72 5.24
C THR A 108 -1.87 26.94 5.05
N LYS A 109 -2.24 28.02 4.35
CA LYS A 109 -3.64 28.27 3.94
C LYS A 109 -4.23 27.08 3.17
N PHE A 110 -3.44 26.45 2.30
CA PHE A 110 -3.86 25.29 1.51
C PHE A 110 -4.22 24.08 2.38
N TYR A 111 -3.51 23.85 3.49
CA TYR A 111 -3.86 22.79 4.45
C TYR A 111 -5.28 22.99 5.00
N TYR A 112 -5.56 24.18 5.54
CA TYR A 112 -6.88 24.48 6.12
C TYR A 112 -8.00 24.46 5.08
N GLN A 113 -7.75 24.95 3.86
CA GLN A 113 -8.73 24.88 2.78
C GLN A 113 -9.05 23.42 2.41
N THR A 114 -8.02 22.58 2.25
CA THR A 114 -8.18 21.16 1.93
C THR A 114 -8.94 20.42 3.03
N LYS A 115 -8.62 20.71 4.29
CA LYS A 115 -9.33 20.18 5.45
C LYS A 115 -10.81 20.56 5.44
N LEU A 116 -11.14 21.82 5.19
CA LEU A 116 -12.53 22.27 5.09
C LEU A 116 -13.29 21.54 3.97
N TYR A 117 -12.68 21.37 2.80
CA TYR A 117 -13.28 20.60 1.72
C TYR A 117 -13.52 19.14 2.12
N ARG A 118 -12.52 18.49 2.73
CA ARG A 118 -12.65 17.11 3.25
C ARG A 118 -13.83 16.98 4.20
N MET A 119 -13.93 17.88 5.19
CA MET A 119 -15.02 17.85 6.17
C MET A 119 -16.39 17.99 5.52
N GLY A 120 -16.53 18.88 4.51
CA GLY A 120 -17.77 19.03 3.77
C GLY A 120 -18.17 17.77 3.00
N VAL A 121 -17.21 17.01 2.47
CA VAL A 121 -17.49 15.72 1.82
C VAL A 121 -17.81 14.63 2.84
N CYS A 122 -17.13 14.60 3.99
CA CYS A 122 -17.47 13.68 5.09
C CYS A 122 -18.92 13.90 5.58
N GLU A 123 -19.35 15.16 5.73
CA GLU A 123 -20.74 15.47 6.09
C GLU A 123 -21.72 15.01 5.01
N TYR A 124 -21.36 15.16 3.73
CA TYR A 124 -22.16 14.65 2.62
C TYR A 124 -22.27 13.12 2.64
N TYR A 125 -21.16 12.40 2.86
CA TYR A 125 -21.16 10.95 3.00
C TYR A 125 -22.06 10.48 4.15
N ARG A 126 -22.02 11.18 5.29
CA ARG A 126 -22.91 10.90 6.42
C ARG A 126 -24.39 11.04 6.03
N LYS A 127 -24.75 12.01 5.19
CA LYS A 127 -26.12 12.14 4.65
C LYS A 127 -26.51 10.94 3.80
N LEU A 128 -25.58 10.42 2.97
CA LEU A 128 -25.81 9.20 2.19
C LEU A 128 -26.02 7.98 3.10
N GLN A 129 -25.21 7.84 4.16
CA GLN A 129 -25.37 6.77 5.14
C GLN A 129 -26.73 6.85 5.85
N ILE A 130 -27.13 8.03 6.33
CA ILE A 130 -28.46 8.24 6.94
C ILE A 130 -29.58 7.81 5.99
N LYS A 131 -29.45 8.12 4.70
CA LYS A 131 -30.41 7.66 3.69
C LYS A 131 -30.37 6.16 3.46
N SER A 132 -29.20 5.54 3.56
CA SER A 132 -29.08 4.09 3.47
C SER A 132 -29.75 3.38 4.65
N PHE A 133 -29.72 3.95 5.86
CA PHE A 133 -30.41 3.38 7.04
C PHE A 133 -31.94 3.33 6.91
N GLN A 134 -32.52 4.12 5.99
CA GLN A 134 -33.94 4.04 5.65
C GLN A 134 -34.28 2.82 4.77
N LEU A 135 -33.27 2.08 4.30
CA LEU A 135 -33.41 0.85 3.51
C LEU A 135 -33.31 -0.38 4.41
N LYS A 136 -33.61 -1.56 3.85
CA LYS A 136 -33.36 -2.85 4.52
C LYS A 136 -31.89 -2.98 4.92
N LEU A 137 -31.62 -3.67 6.02
CA LEU A 137 -30.29 -3.87 6.62
C LEU A 137 -29.22 -4.34 5.63
N GLU A 138 -29.58 -5.28 4.75
CA GLU A 138 -28.71 -5.81 3.68
C GLU A 138 -28.24 -4.76 2.64
N ASN A 139 -28.87 -3.59 2.62
CA ASN A 139 -28.60 -2.51 1.68
C ASN A 139 -27.95 -1.28 2.34
N HIS A 140 -27.58 -1.38 3.62
CA HIS A 140 -26.88 -0.31 4.32
C HIS A 140 -25.47 -0.14 3.75
N LEU A 141 -25.04 1.12 3.65
CA LEU A 141 -23.67 1.41 3.25
C LEU A 141 -22.74 1.06 4.42
N PRO A 142 -21.61 0.39 4.16
CA PRO A 142 -20.67 0.07 5.22
C PRO A 142 -20.15 1.35 5.88
N ASP A 143 -19.85 1.25 7.16
CA ASP A 143 -19.08 2.28 7.84
C ASP A 143 -17.68 2.30 7.24
N VAL A 144 -17.34 3.44 6.67
CA VAL A 144 -15.95 3.74 6.31
C VAL A 144 -15.34 4.19 7.61
N GLU A 145 -14.42 3.42 8.22
CA GLU A 145 -13.75 3.79 9.48
C GLU A 145 -13.33 5.27 9.44
N PRO A 146 -14.17 6.18 9.98
CA PRO A 146 -14.02 7.60 9.72
C PRO A 146 -13.00 8.21 10.66
N GLU A 147 -12.60 7.46 11.67
CA GLU A 147 -11.68 7.87 12.72
C GLU A 147 -10.25 8.13 12.20
N THR A 148 -9.91 7.67 10.99
CA THR A 148 -8.62 7.99 10.36
C THR A 148 -8.74 9.04 9.26
N LEU A 149 -9.77 8.98 8.41
CA LEU A 149 -9.92 9.84 7.22
C LEU A 149 -10.81 11.07 7.43
N CYS A 150 -11.81 11.00 8.31
CA CYS A 150 -12.76 12.08 8.61
C CYS A 150 -12.58 12.65 10.03
N ALA A 151 -11.60 12.15 10.79
CA ALA A 151 -11.25 12.68 12.10
C ALA A 151 -10.61 14.07 12.04
N ARG A 152 -10.69 14.74 13.19
CA ARG A 152 -10.41 16.16 13.44
C ARG A 152 -8.94 16.54 13.29
#